data_AF-D7GSQ3-F1
#
_entry.id   AF-D7GSQ3-F1
#
_cell.length_a   1.000
_cell.length_b   1.000
_cell.length_c   1.000
_cell.angle_alpha   90.00
_cell.angle_beta   90.00
_cell.angle_gamma   90.00
#
_symmetry.space_group_name_H-M   'P 1'
#
loop_
_entity.id
_entity.type
_entity.pdbx_description
1 polymer ?
#
loop_
_entity_poly.entity_id
_entity_poly.type
_entity_poly.pdbx_seq_one_letter_code
_entity_poly.pdbx_strand_id
1 'polypeptide(L)'
;MSKKNRPTDSGGNWMDTYGDMVTLLLTFFIMLYSMSNLDAQKWTIFVKSIPNIQNQGSENITINSQMSDTPEVDSKGQEIGQEDLQAEDVNKLYLTIAESLNQAGVKEATVIRGDDYTYVSFANNVFFGANSSVLTREGQAVLYTFAKAIAPAAGGIEQVNIMSHTAKVTDNSQINPQIIRKDRILSAMRSAEVCIYLQQQNVIKPEKLVDISYGEYRPIADNSTEEGRIKNRRIEFLLLDNGAKERDLNEYYKEFKSGEYANTTVVTVGESQSSSQGGETVPADTEAPVDTGAADAGAEDAGSVEEMQNTSE
;
A
#
# COMPACT_ATOMS: atom_id res chain seq x y z
N MET A 1 6.20 90.83 12.29
CA MET A 1 6.13 90.07 11.02
C MET A 1 5.53 88.71 11.32
N SER A 2 4.27 88.49 10.92
CA SER A 2 3.57 87.22 11.10
C SER A 2 3.77 86.34 9.86
N LYS A 3 4.36 85.16 10.02
CA LYS A 3 4.42 84.14 8.96
C LYS A 3 3.09 83.37 8.96
N LYS A 4 2.35 83.50 7.86
CA LYS A 4 1.10 82.80 7.58
C LYS A 4 1.42 81.34 7.25
N ASN A 5 1.04 80.39 8.11
CA ASN A 5 1.02 78.96 7.78
C ASN A 5 0.00 78.72 6.67
N ARG A 6 0.45 78.17 5.54
CA ARG A 6 -0.43 77.59 4.53
C ARG A 6 -0.83 76.19 5.02
N PRO A 7 -2.12 75.80 4.98
CA PRO A 7 -2.48 74.39 5.11
C PRO A 7 -1.90 73.66 3.90
N THR A 8 -1.05 72.66 4.16
CA THR A 8 -0.61 71.72 3.13
C THR A 8 -1.79 70.84 2.76
N ASP A 9 -2.12 70.79 1.47
CA ASP A 9 -3.23 70.01 0.94
C ASP A 9 -3.18 68.56 1.43
N SER A 10 -4.29 68.17 2.05
CA SER A 10 -4.63 66.78 2.40
C SER A 10 -4.98 66.00 1.12
N GLY A 11 -4.03 65.90 0.19
CA GLY A 11 -4.21 65.26 -1.13
C GLY A 11 -3.67 63.83 -1.24
N GLY A 12 -3.01 63.30 -0.20
CA GLY A 12 -2.29 62.02 -0.25
C GLY A 12 -3.00 60.79 0.34
N ASN A 13 -4.00 60.97 1.22
CA ASN A 13 -4.58 59.84 1.97
C ASN A 13 -5.35 58.82 1.12
N TRP A 14 -5.86 59.21 -0.04
CA TRP A 14 -6.52 58.28 -0.97
C TRP A 14 -5.51 57.41 -1.73
N MET A 15 -4.28 57.92 -1.91
CA MET A 15 -3.20 57.20 -2.60
C MET A 15 -2.68 56.06 -1.72
N ASP A 16 -2.62 56.28 -0.40
CA ASP A 16 -2.19 55.27 0.57
C ASP A 16 -3.21 54.14 0.71
N THR A 17 -4.50 54.46 0.71
CA THR A 17 -5.59 53.45 0.72
C THR A 17 -5.72 52.69 -0.60
N TYR A 18 -5.45 53.35 -1.72
CA TYR A 18 -5.34 52.68 -3.03
C TYR A 18 -4.11 51.77 -3.09
N GLY A 19 -2.97 52.23 -2.60
CA GLY A 19 -1.74 51.44 -2.49
C GLY A 19 -1.93 50.18 -1.67
N ASP A 20 -2.58 50.30 -0.51
CA ASP A 20 -2.91 49.18 0.38
C ASP A 20 -3.83 48.14 -0.31
N MET A 21 -4.90 48.59 -0.99
CA MET A 21 -5.77 47.70 -1.77
C MET A 21 -5.02 46.96 -2.88
N VAL A 22 -4.12 47.63 -3.61
CA VAL A 22 -3.33 46.99 -4.68
C VAL A 22 -2.35 45.96 -4.11
N THR A 23 -1.72 46.25 -2.97
CA THR A 23 -0.83 45.28 -2.30
C THR A 23 -1.60 44.10 -1.70
N LEU A 24 -2.81 44.31 -1.17
CA LEU A 24 -3.68 43.22 -0.73
C LEU A 24 -4.12 42.34 -1.91
N LEU A 25 -4.45 42.95 -3.05
CA LEU A 25 -4.78 42.22 -4.26
C LEU A 25 -3.58 41.41 -4.79
N LEU A 26 -2.39 42.00 -4.82
CA LEU A 26 -1.16 41.34 -5.26
C LEU A 26 -0.80 40.16 -4.34
N THR A 27 -0.84 40.37 -3.02
CA THR A 27 -0.57 39.29 -2.05
C THR A 27 -1.61 38.18 -2.12
N PHE A 28 -2.88 38.52 -2.38
CA PHE A 28 -3.93 37.54 -2.67
C PHE A 28 -3.65 36.73 -3.94
N PHE A 29 -3.25 37.37 -5.04
CA PHE A 29 -2.90 36.68 -6.29
C PHE A 29 -1.63 35.84 -6.17
N ILE A 30 -0.63 36.28 -5.40
CA ILE A 30 0.58 35.47 -5.11
C ILE A 30 0.22 34.25 -4.24
N MET A 31 -0.68 34.40 -3.26
CA MET A 31 -1.21 33.25 -2.51
C MET A 31 -2.02 32.30 -3.40
N LEU A 32 -2.91 32.83 -4.25
CA LEU A 32 -3.65 32.01 -5.21
C LEU A 32 -2.72 31.30 -6.18
N TYR A 33 -1.68 31.98 -6.68
CA TYR A 33 -0.68 31.37 -7.56
C TYR A 33 0.10 30.26 -6.85
N SER A 34 0.46 30.46 -5.58
CA SER A 34 1.10 29.44 -4.72
C SER A 34 0.19 28.22 -4.48
N MET A 35 -1.13 28.44 -4.33
CA MET A 35 -2.13 27.36 -4.23
C MET A 35 -2.53 26.78 -5.60
N SER A 36 -2.19 27.45 -6.71
CA SER A 36 -2.61 27.11 -8.08
C SER A 36 -1.56 26.32 -8.87
N ASN A 37 -0.58 25.70 -8.20
CA ASN A 37 0.03 24.50 -8.78
C ASN A 37 -0.96 23.34 -8.66
N LEU A 38 -2.01 23.41 -9.48
CA LEU A 38 -2.74 22.25 -9.91
C LEU A 38 -1.76 21.43 -10.74
N ASP A 39 -1.10 20.51 -10.05
CA ASP A 39 -0.36 19.41 -10.63
C ASP A 39 -1.19 18.82 -11.78
N ALA A 40 -0.60 18.71 -12.97
CA ALA A 40 -1.26 18.12 -14.12
C ALA A 40 -1.86 16.75 -13.76
N GLN A 41 -1.25 16.04 -12.81
CA GLN A 41 -1.77 14.79 -12.27
C GLN A 41 -3.09 14.97 -11.51
N LYS A 42 -3.23 16.02 -10.68
CA LYS A 42 -4.49 16.32 -9.96
C LYS A 42 -5.64 16.67 -10.90
N TRP A 43 -5.37 17.39 -12.00
CA TRP A 43 -6.38 17.64 -13.03
C TRP A 43 -6.79 16.35 -13.73
N THR A 44 -5.84 15.46 -14.03
CA THR A 44 -6.19 14.14 -14.60
C THR A 44 -7.00 13.29 -13.63
N ILE A 45 -6.72 13.36 -12.33
CA ILE A 45 -7.49 12.65 -11.28
C ILE A 45 -8.90 13.22 -11.18
N PHE A 46 -9.05 14.55 -11.19
CA PHE A 46 -10.36 15.21 -11.17
C PHE A 46 -11.19 14.87 -12.41
N VAL A 47 -10.62 15.00 -13.61
CA VAL A 47 -11.29 14.67 -14.88
C VAL A 47 -11.62 13.17 -14.95
N LYS A 48 -10.78 12.28 -14.39
CA LYS A 48 -11.05 10.83 -14.30
C LYS A 48 -12.02 10.45 -13.18
N SER A 49 -12.26 11.32 -12.20
CA SER A 49 -13.23 11.12 -11.11
C SER A 49 -14.66 11.48 -11.49
N ILE A 50 -14.84 12.18 -12.62
CA ILE A 50 -16.15 12.32 -13.25
C ILE A 50 -16.55 10.91 -13.71
N PRO A 51 -17.62 10.32 -13.15
CA PRO A 51 -18.05 9.00 -13.55
C PRO A 51 -18.37 9.03 -15.04
N ASN A 52 -17.70 8.19 -15.84
CA ASN A 52 -18.14 7.86 -17.19
C ASN A 52 -19.51 7.18 -17.09
N ILE A 53 -20.57 7.97 -17.00
CA ILE A 53 -21.92 7.52 -17.36
C ILE A 53 -21.93 7.51 -18.89
N GLN A 54 -21.32 6.49 -19.50
CA GLN A 54 -21.56 6.22 -20.91
C GLN A 54 -21.30 4.74 -21.20
N ASN A 55 -22.31 3.93 -20.88
CA ASN A 55 -22.58 2.74 -21.67
C ASN A 55 -23.70 3.07 -22.65
N GLN A 56 -23.45 2.74 -23.91
CA GLN A 56 -24.28 2.85 -25.12
C GLN A 56 -24.21 4.17 -25.91
N GLY A 57 -23.77 4.00 -27.16
CA GLY A 57 -24.16 4.85 -28.29
C GLY A 57 -23.31 6.10 -28.47
N SER A 58 -22.61 6.13 -29.60
CA SER A 58 -22.24 7.29 -30.41
C SER A 58 -22.75 8.65 -29.90
N GLU A 59 -21.82 9.54 -29.54
CA GLU A 59 -21.70 10.89 -30.10
C GLU A 59 -20.57 11.66 -29.39
N ASN A 60 -19.70 12.27 -30.19
CA ASN A 60 -18.61 13.11 -29.72
C ASN A 60 -19.19 14.40 -29.11
N ILE A 61 -18.97 14.64 -27.82
CA ILE A 61 -19.21 15.96 -27.24
C ILE A 61 -18.00 16.84 -27.57
N THR A 62 -18.14 17.58 -28.67
CA THR A 62 -17.29 18.73 -29.01
C THR A 62 -17.57 19.85 -28.01
N ILE A 63 -16.60 20.21 -27.17
CA ILE A 63 -16.62 21.48 -26.44
C ILE A 63 -15.70 22.47 -27.15
N ASN A 64 -16.32 23.52 -27.69
CA ASN A 64 -15.72 24.69 -28.33
C ASN A 64 -14.45 25.20 -27.61
N SER A 65 -13.29 25.11 -28.26
CA SER A 65 -12.23 26.11 -28.08
C SER A 65 -12.27 27.06 -29.27
N GLN A 66 -12.73 28.28 -29.04
CA GLN A 66 -12.78 29.32 -30.05
C GLN A 66 -11.35 29.74 -30.47
N MET A 67 -11.12 29.65 -31.77
CA MET A 67 -10.43 30.59 -32.65
C MET A 67 -9.12 31.24 -32.13
N SER A 68 -8.00 30.83 -32.72
CA SER A 68 -6.89 31.74 -33.00
C SER A 68 -6.40 31.43 -34.41
N ASP A 69 -6.61 32.38 -35.31
CA ASP A 69 -6.16 32.37 -36.70
C ASP A 69 -4.63 32.39 -36.78
N THR A 70 -4.05 31.48 -37.56
CA THR A 70 -3.01 31.76 -38.58
C THR A 70 -2.76 30.49 -39.41
N PRO A 71 -2.56 30.60 -40.75
CA PRO A 71 -2.58 29.43 -41.64
C PRO A 71 -1.19 28.85 -41.93
N GLU A 72 -1.21 27.58 -42.37
CA GLU A 72 -0.22 26.91 -43.23
C GLU A 72 1.04 26.33 -42.55
N VAL A 73 1.25 25.01 -42.61
CA VAL A 73 2.12 24.31 -43.58
C VAL A 73 2.33 22.82 -43.17
N ASP A 74 2.31 21.97 -44.20
CA ASP A 74 2.81 20.59 -44.38
C ASP A 74 2.07 19.37 -43.84
N SER A 75 1.66 18.55 -44.81
CA SER A 75 1.30 17.15 -44.67
C SER A 75 2.57 16.30 -44.78
N LYS A 76 2.97 15.61 -43.71
CA LYS A 76 3.82 14.42 -43.79
C LYS A 76 3.28 13.31 -42.92
N GLY A 77 3.23 12.12 -43.51
CA GLY A 77 2.45 10.97 -43.09
C GLY A 77 2.78 10.46 -41.69
N GLN A 78 1.73 10.07 -40.98
CA GLN A 78 1.81 9.15 -39.86
C GLN A 78 2.11 7.75 -40.40
N GLU A 79 3.34 7.30 -40.19
CA GLU A 79 3.60 5.88 -40.02
C GLU A 79 2.84 5.40 -38.79
N ILE A 80 2.05 4.34 -38.99
CA ILE A 80 1.32 3.62 -37.94
C ILE A 80 2.38 2.88 -37.12
N GLY A 81 2.87 3.54 -36.06
CA GLY A 81 3.63 2.88 -35.00
C GLY A 81 2.72 1.94 -34.24
N GLN A 82 3.13 0.68 -34.12
CA GLN A 82 2.50 -0.35 -33.30
C GLN A 82 2.13 0.23 -31.93
N GLU A 83 0.88 0.06 -31.54
CA GLU A 83 0.41 0.29 -30.18
C GLU A 83 1.19 -0.64 -29.24
N ASP A 84 2.18 -0.08 -28.55
CA ASP A 84 2.70 -0.67 -27.31
C ASP A 84 1.51 -0.86 -26.37
N LEU A 85 1.25 -2.12 -26.02
CA LEU A 85 0.39 -2.51 -24.92
C LEU A 85 0.90 -1.77 -23.67
N GLN A 86 0.27 -0.64 -23.35
CA GLN A 86 0.66 0.17 -22.20
C GLN A 86 0.52 -0.70 -20.96
N ALA A 87 1.67 -1.09 -20.39
CA ALA A 87 1.73 -1.60 -19.03
C ALA A 87 0.95 -0.61 -18.16
N GLU A 88 0.06 -1.15 -17.33
CA GLU A 88 -0.71 -0.36 -16.39
C GLU A 88 0.26 0.55 -15.62
N ASP A 89 -0.04 1.85 -15.53
CA ASP A 89 0.87 2.89 -15.02
C ASP A 89 1.52 2.42 -13.71
N VAL A 90 2.83 2.17 -13.73
CA VAL A 90 3.58 1.66 -12.57
C VAL A 90 3.41 2.58 -11.36
N ASN A 91 3.14 3.87 -11.58
CA ASN A 91 2.84 4.82 -10.50
C ASN A 91 1.55 4.50 -9.74
N LYS A 92 0.64 3.68 -10.29
CA LYS A 92 -0.57 3.20 -9.63
C LYS A 92 -0.43 1.81 -9.04
N LEU A 93 0.65 1.10 -9.31
CA LEU A 93 0.88 -0.27 -8.83
C LEU A 93 0.69 -0.39 -7.31
N TYR A 94 1.19 0.58 -6.55
CA TYR A 94 1.07 0.61 -5.09
C TYR A 94 -0.39 0.64 -4.62
N LEU A 95 -1.28 1.35 -5.34
CA LEU A 95 -2.71 1.38 -5.04
C LEU A 95 -3.36 0.04 -5.36
N THR A 96 -3.04 -0.54 -6.52
CA THR A 96 -3.55 -1.86 -6.93
C THR A 96 -3.16 -2.95 -5.94
N ILE A 97 -1.91 -2.93 -5.46
CA ILE A 97 -1.44 -3.85 -4.41
C ILE A 97 -2.22 -3.62 -3.12
N ALA A 98 -2.28 -2.39 -2.62
CA ALA A 98 -2.94 -2.08 -1.35
C ALA A 98 -4.43 -2.44 -1.38
N GLU A 99 -5.13 -2.16 -2.48
CA GLU A 99 -6.53 -2.52 -2.68
C GLU A 99 -6.72 -4.03 -2.72
N SER A 100 -5.92 -4.76 -3.51
CA SER A 100 -6.01 -6.22 -3.61
C SER A 100 -5.78 -6.90 -2.26
N LEU A 101 -4.79 -6.43 -1.49
CA LEU A 101 -4.49 -6.94 -0.16
C LEU A 101 -5.62 -6.63 0.84
N ASN A 102 -6.18 -5.42 0.80
CA ASN A 102 -7.34 -5.07 1.63
C ASN A 102 -8.55 -5.96 1.35
N GLN A 103 -8.90 -6.14 0.08
CA GLN A 103 -10.02 -7.00 -0.35
C GLN A 103 -9.82 -8.46 0.08
N ALA A 104 -8.58 -8.94 0.06
CA ALA A 104 -8.20 -10.27 0.55
C ALA A 104 -8.18 -10.39 2.08
N GLY A 105 -8.54 -9.33 2.81
CA GLY A 105 -8.59 -9.35 4.28
C GLY A 105 -7.22 -9.28 4.95
N VAL A 106 -6.16 -8.92 4.22
CA VAL A 106 -4.80 -8.82 4.77
C VAL A 106 -4.72 -7.57 5.62
N LYS A 107 -4.38 -7.75 6.90
CA LYS A 107 -4.25 -6.65 7.87
C LYS A 107 -2.79 -6.25 8.02
N GLU A 108 -2.57 -4.96 8.28
CA GLU A 108 -1.27 -4.38 8.62
C GLU A 108 -0.16 -4.57 7.56
N ALA A 109 -0.53 -4.81 6.30
CA ALA A 109 0.43 -4.70 5.20
C ALA A 109 0.63 -3.22 4.89
N THR A 110 1.89 -2.79 4.79
CA THR A 110 2.25 -1.41 4.45
C THR A 110 2.76 -1.37 3.01
N VAL A 111 2.19 -0.50 2.18
CA VAL A 111 2.55 -0.33 0.77
C VAL A 111 2.90 1.14 0.53
N ILE A 112 4.04 1.41 -0.09
CA ILE A 112 4.57 2.77 -0.28
C ILE A 112 5.09 2.90 -1.70
N ARG A 113 4.78 4.03 -2.34
CA ARG A 113 5.38 4.42 -3.62
C ARG A 113 6.49 5.44 -3.40
N GLY A 114 7.72 5.07 -3.75
CA GLY A 114 8.83 6.00 -3.92
C GLY A 114 8.92 6.49 -5.37
N ASP A 115 9.99 7.22 -5.70
CA ASP A 115 10.19 7.80 -7.03
C ASP A 115 10.28 6.75 -8.16
N ASP A 116 11.06 5.68 -7.94
CA ASP A 116 11.35 4.64 -8.94
C ASP A 116 11.24 3.22 -8.35
N TYR A 117 10.46 3.08 -7.27
CA TYR A 117 10.23 1.80 -6.61
C TYR A 117 8.88 1.76 -5.89
N THR A 118 8.41 0.54 -5.66
CA THR A 118 7.30 0.26 -4.74
C THR A 118 7.83 -0.61 -3.60
N TYR A 119 7.60 -0.18 -2.36
CA TYR A 119 7.99 -0.90 -1.16
C TYR A 119 6.76 -1.50 -0.49
N VAL A 120 6.84 -2.78 -0.13
CA VAL A 120 5.74 -3.49 0.55
C VAL A 120 6.29 -4.22 1.77
N SER A 121 5.64 -4.10 2.92
CA SER A 121 6.02 -4.78 4.15
C SER A 121 4.84 -5.52 4.74
N PHE A 122 5.07 -6.76 5.13
CA PHE A 122 4.08 -7.65 5.75
C PHE A 122 4.62 -8.19 7.07
N ALA A 123 3.76 -8.31 8.08
CA ALA A 123 4.11 -9.05 9.29
C ALA A 123 4.42 -10.52 8.97
N ASN A 124 5.45 -11.10 9.58
CA ASN A 124 5.92 -12.45 9.25
C ASN A 124 4.89 -13.54 9.55
N ASN A 125 4.06 -13.34 10.57
CA ASN A 125 2.99 -14.27 10.97
C ASN A 125 1.93 -14.46 9.87
N VAL A 126 1.85 -13.55 8.91
CA VAL A 126 1.01 -13.70 7.71
C VAL A 126 1.47 -14.90 6.87
N PHE A 127 2.77 -15.16 6.80
CA PHE A 127 3.35 -16.17 5.91
C PHE A 127 3.74 -17.47 6.60
N PHE A 128 4.22 -17.38 7.84
CA PHE A 128 4.93 -18.48 8.48
C PHE A 128 4.47 -18.72 9.91
N GLY A 129 4.51 -20.00 10.33
CA GLY A 129 4.45 -20.37 11.72
C GLY A 129 5.69 -19.95 12.52
N ALA A 130 5.60 -20.02 13.85
CA ALA A 130 6.72 -19.75 14.74
C ALA A 130 7.93 -20.63 14.42
N ASN A 131 9.12 -20.03 14.28
CA ASN A 131 10.38 -20.72 13.96
C ASN A 131 10.35 -21.63 12.71
N SER A 132 9.38 -21.43 11.81
CA SER A 132 9.24 -22.20 10.58
C SER A 132 9.52 -21.33 9.35
N SER A 133 10.05 -21.94 8.30
CA SER A 133 10.13 -21.37 6.95
C SER A 133 9.06 -21.95 6.01
N VAL A 134 8.25 -22.91 6.47
CA VAL A 134 7.18 -23.49 5.65
C VAL A 134 6.04 -22.50 5.55
N LEU A 135 5.68 -22.12 4.32
CA LEU A 135 4.55 -21.23 4.06
C LEU A 135 3.24 -21.85 4.54
N THR A 136 2.47 -21.09 5.31
CA THR A 136 1.11 -21.47 5.69
C THR A 136 0.18 -21.36 4.49
N ARG A 137 -0.98 -22.04 4.54
CA ARG A 137 -2.00 -21.92 3.48
C ARG A 137 -2.49 -20.48 3.29
N GLU A 138 -2.64 -19.76 4.40
CA GLU A 138 -3.00 -18.33 4.39
C GLU A 138 -1.88 -17.49 3.76
N GLY A 139 -0.62 -17.75 4.13
CA GLY A 139 0.54 -17.09 3.55
C GLY A 139 0.63 -17.27 2.04
N GLN A 140 0.38 -18.49 1.55
CA GLN A 140 0.29 -18.76 0.12
C GLN A 140 -0.84 -17.96 -0.55
N ALA A 141 -2.03 -17.89 0.06
CA ALA A 141 -3.13 -17.09 -0.46
C ALA A 141 -2.79 -15.59 -0.53
N VAL A 142 -2.08 -15.05 0.46
CA VAL A 142 -1.60 -13.65 0.43
C VAL A 142 -0.58 -13.43 -0.68
N LEU A 143 0.39 -14.33 -0.84
CA LEU A 143 1.37 -14.25 -1.93
C LEU A 143 0.72 -14.38 -3.30
N TYR A 144 -0.31 -15.21 -3.45
CA TYR A 144 -1.10 -15.33 -4.67
C TYR A 144 -1.81 -14.01 -5.00
N THR A 145 -2.49 -13.40 -4.02
CA THR A 145 -3.12 -12.09 -4.19
C THR A 145 -2.10 -11.02 -4.57
N PHE A 146 -0.96 -10.99 -3.88
CA PHE A 146 0.13 -10.06 -4.20
C PHE A 146 0.66 -10.27 -5.62
N ALA A 147 0.94 -11.52 -6.03
CA ALA A 147 1.40 -11.85 -7.38
C ALA A 147 0.38 -11.43 -8.45
N LYS A 148 -0.91 -11.66 -8.19
CA LYS A 148 -1.99 -11.21 -9.10
C LYS A 148 -2.06 -9.69 -9.21
N ALA A 149 -1.87 -8.97 -8.10
CA ALA A 149 -1.90 -7.51 -8.08
C ALA A 149 -0.74 -6.88 -8.86
N ILE A 150 0.44 -7.52 -8.88
CA ILE A 150 1.60 -7.02 -9.64
C ILE A 150 1.61 -7.45 -11.10
N ALA A 151 0.81 -8.45 -11.48
CA ALA A 151 0.84 -9.02 -12.82
C ALA A 151 0.60 -8.03 -13.97
N PRO A 152 -0.36 -7.08 -13.88
CA PRO A 152 -0.57 -6.10 -14.95
C PRO A 152 0.62 -5.15 -15.18
N ALA A 153 1.39 -4.88 -14.13
CA ALA A 153 2.56 -4.00 -14.18
C ALA A 153 3.89 -4.76 -14.27
N ALA A 154 3.86 -6.10 -14.40
CA ALA A 154 5.06 -6.95 -14.37
C ALA A 154 6.10 -6.57 -15.43
N GLY A 155 5.66 -6.07 -16.59
CA GLY A 155 6.56 -5.59 -17.65
C GLY A 155 7.37 -4.35 -17.25
N GLY A 156 6.89 -3.56 -16.29
CA GLY A 156 7.53 -2.34 -15.79
C GLY A 156 8.45 -2.56 -14.57
N ILE A 157 8.54 -3.78 -14.05
CA ILE A 157 9.35 -4.11 -12.86
C ILE A 157 10.69 -4.68 -13.32
N GLU A 158 11.78 -4.03 -12.94
CA GLU A 158 13.14 -4.48 -13.25
C GLU A 158 13.60 -5.61 -12.32
N GLN A 159 13.34 -5.47 -11.02
CA GLN A 159 13.80 -6.41 -10.01
C GLN A 159 12.84 -6.41 -8.81
N VAL A 160 12.70 -7.56 -8.16
CA VAL A 160 11.95 -7.74 -6.91
C VAL A 160 12.89 -8.29 -5.85
N ASN A 161 13.25 -7.46 -4.87
CA ASN A 161 14.02 -7.88 -3.70
C ASN A 161 13.08 -8.38 -2.61
N ILE A 162 13.28 -9.61 -2.16
CA ILE A 162 12.49 -10.28 -1.11
C ILE A 162 13.35 -10.32 0.15
N MET A 163 13.07 -9.43 1.08
CA MET A 163 13.90 -9.17 2.25
C MET A 163 13.25 -9.79 3.49
N SER A 164 13.91 -10.80 4.07
CA SER A 164 13.41 -11.47 5.27
C SER A 164 14.09 -10.95 6.54
N HIS A 165 13.28 -10.75 7.58
CA HIS A 165 13.74 -10.34 8.90
C HIS A 165 13.17 -11.21 10.02
N THR A 166 13.98 -11.37 11.06
CA THR A 166 13.60 -12.02 12.31
C THR A 166 13.71 -11.00 13.46
N ALA A 167 13.39 -11.44 14.67
CA ALA A 167 13.55 -10.63 15.87
C ALA A 167 14.58 -11.27 16.80
N LYS A 168 15.20 -10.43 17.64
CA LYS A 168 16.15 -10.90 18.63
C LYS A 168 15.52 -11.87 19.60
N VAL A 169 16.22 -12.97 19.88
CA VAL A 169 15.87 -13.91 20.94
C VAL A 169 16.12 -13.24 22.30
N THR A 170 15.12 -13.26 23.18
CA THR A 170 15.09 -12.53 24.46
C THR A 170 16.15 -12.95 25.48
N ASP A 171 16.70 -14.15 25.37
CA ASP A 171 17.58 -14.74 26.39
C ASP A 171 19.10 -14.61 26.10
N ASN A 172 19.49 -13.80 25.11
CA ASN A 172 20.89 -13.70 24.72
C ASN A 172 21.66 -12.61 25.47
N SER A 173 21.97 -12.87 26.74
CA SER A 173 22.99 -12.11 27.50
C SER A 173 24.42 -12.38 26.99
N GLN A 174 24.63 -13.45 26.21
CA GLN A 174 25.90 -13.79 25.57
C GLN A 174 25.72 -14.04 24.07
N ILE A 175 26.73 -13.64 23.28
CA ILE A 175 26.81 -13.91 21.84
C ILE A 175 27.01 -15.41 21.65
N ASN A 176 25.95 -16.14 21.30
CA ASN A 176 26.01 -17.56 20.97
C ASN A 176 26.06 -17.75 19.43
N PRO A 177 27.18 -18.21 18.85
CA PRO A 177 27.31 -18.40 17.41
C PRO A 177 26.24 -19.31 16.79
N GLN A 178 25.72 -20.28 17.54
CA GLN A 178 24.66 -21.17 17.05
C GLN A 178 23.32 -20.46 16.92
N ILE A 179 23.03 -19.49 17.77
CA ILE A 179 21.79 -18.71 17.68
C ILE A 179 21.86 -17.78 16.47
N ILE A 180 22.99 -17.11 16.27
CA ILE A 180 23.23 -16.28 15.08
C ILE A 180 23.08 -17.09 13.80
N ARG A 181 23.67 -18.29 13.77
CA ARG A 181 23.55 -19.19 12.61
C ARG A 181 22.10 -19.59 12.35
N LYS A 182 21.36 -20.02 13.38
CA LYS A 182 19.96 -20.41 13.26
C LYS A 182 19.09 -19.25 12.77
N ASP A 183 19.30 -18.05 13.31
CA ASP A 183 18.59 -16.83 12.94
C ASP A 183 18.80 -16.48 11.45
N ARG A 184 20.07 -16.42 11.02
CA ARG A 184 20.45 -16.17 9.63
C ARG A 184 19.85 -17.21 8.68
N ILE A 185 19.98 -18.50 9.01
CA ILE A 185 19.47 -19.58 8.17
C ILE A 185 17.94 -19.52 8.09
N LEU A 186 17.24 -19.29 9.20
CA LEU A 186 15.78 -19.19 9.20
C LEU A 186 15.29 -18.06 8.29
N SER A 187 15.91 -16.89 8.39
CA SER A 187 15.59 -15.75 7.52
C SER A 187 15.87 -16.07 6.04
N ALA A 188 17.00 -16.70 5.73
CA ALA A 188 17.34 -17.09 4.37
C ALA A 188 16.37 -18.13 3.79
N MET A 189 15.99 -19.14 4.58
CA MET A 189 15.01 -20.13 4.16
C MET A 189 13.64 -19.48 3.90
N ARG A 190 13.22 -18.52 4.73
CA ARG A 190 11.96 -17.79 4.52
C ARG A 190 11.95 -16.97 3.23
N SER A 191 13.01 -16.21 2.95
CA SER A 191 13.09 -15.44 1.69
C SER A 191 13.11 -16.37 0.48
N ALA A 192 13.81 -17.50 0.56
CA ALA A 192 13.85 -18.50 -0.50
C ALA A 192 12.47 -19.14 -0.75
N GLU A 193 11.72 -19.50 0.29
CA GLU A 193 10.38 -20.11 0.16
C GLU A 193 9.37 -19.13 -0.47
N VAL A 194 9.42 -17.85 -0.10
CA VAL A 194 8.63 -16.80 -0.78
C VAL A 194 9.04 -16.68 -2.26
N CYS A 195 10.35 -16.66 -2.54
CA CYS A 195 10.87 -16.57 -3.90
C CYS A 195 10.40 -17.74 -4.78
N ILE A 196 10.53 -18.97 -4.29
CA ILE A 196 10.07 -20.19 -4.96
C ILE A 196 8.57 -20.10 -5.24
N TYR A 197 7.77 -19.65 -4.27
CA TYR A 197 6.33 -19.52 -4.46
C TYR A 197 5.97 -18.48 -5.53
N LEU A 198 6.62 -17.32 -5.52
CA LEU A 198 6.40 -16.27 -6.53
C LEU A 198 6.86 -16.70 -7.92
N GLN A 199 7.97 -17.44 -8.02
CA GLN A 199 8.43 -18.04 -9.27
C GLN A 199 7.39 -19.00 -9.86
N GLN A 200 6.70 -19.78 -9.03
CA GLN A 200 5.64 -20.69 -9.47
C GLN A 200 4.40 -19.94 -10.00
N GLN A 201 4.18 -18.68 -9.61
CA GLN A 201 3.07 -17.87 -10.15
C GLN A 201 3.32 -17.42 -11.59
N ASN A 202 4.57 -17.52 -12.08
CA ASN A 202 4.95 -17.17 -13.44
C ASN A 202 4.55 -15.74 -13.86
N VAL A 203 4.59 -14.80 -12.90
CA VAL A 203 4.28 -13.38 -13.11
C VAL A 203 5.55 -12.57 -13.38
N ILE A 204 6.59 -12.78 -12.56
CA ILE A 204 7.90 -12.14 -12.67
C ILE A 204 8.90 -13.21 -13.12
N LYS A 205 9.79 -12.85 -14.06
CA LYS A 205 10.84 -13.76 -14.53
C LYS A 205 11.77 -14.15 -13.38
N PRO A 206 12.25 -15.41 -13.30
CA PRO A 206 13.12 -15.86 -12.20
C PRO A 206 14.38 -15.00 -12.03
N GLU A 207 14.97 -14.52 -13.13
CA GLU A 207 16.16 -13.67 -13.14
C GLU A 207 15.97 -12.30 -12.45
N LYS A 208 14.72 -11.86 -12.28
CA LYS A 208 14.36 -10.60 -11.62
C LYS A 208 14.07 -10.77 -10.12
N LEU A 209 14.04 -12.00 -9.61
CA LEU A 209 13.76 -12.27 -8.20
C LEU A 209 15.07 -12.38 -7.43
N VAL A 210 15.22 -11.60 -6.37
CA VAL A 210 16.41 -11.60 -5.50
C VAL A 210 15.98 -11.85 -4.07
N ASP A 211 16.45 -12.92 -3.45
CA ASP A 211 16.22 -13.20 -2.05
C ASP A 211 17.33 -12.60 -1.17
N ILE A 212 16.92 -11.90 -0.12
CA ILE A 212 17.83 -11.23 0.81
C ILE A 212 17.44 -11.63 2.22
N SER A 213 18.38 -12.23 2.92
CA SER A 213 18.24 -12.45 4.35
C SER A 213 18.83 -11.26 5.10
N TYR A 214 18.19 -10.86 6.20
CA TYR A 214 18.80 -9.98 7.21
C TYR A 214 18.90 -10.55 8.63
N GLY A 215 18.10 -11.57 8.96
CA GLY A 215 17.98 -12.02 10.35
C GLY A 215 17.52 -10.87 11.26
N GLU A 216 18.05 -10.82 12.48
CA GLU A 216 17.69 -9.80 13.48
C GLU A 216 18.39 -8.43 13.28
N TYR A 217 19.35 -8.34 12.37
CA TYR A 217 20.32 -7.23 12.28
C TYR A 217 19.81 -5.98 11.55
N ARG A 218 18.53 -5.93 11.19
CA ARG A 218 17.82 -4.73 10.71
C ARG A 218 16.51 -4.54 11.46
N PRO A 219 16.55 -4.18 12.75
CA PRO A 219 15.34 -3.90 13.49
C PRO A 219 14.71 -2.57 13.04
N ILE A 220 13.39 -2.52 13.11
CA ILE A 220 12.57 -1.32 12.90
C ILE A 220 11.87 -0.87 14.19
N ALA A 221 11.90 -1.71 15.23
CA ALA A 221 11.36 -1.44 16.55
C ALA A 221 12.26 -2.04 17.65
N ASP A 222 12.00 -1.67 18.90
CA ASP A 222 12.78 -2.14 20.04
C ASP A 222 12.67 -3.65 20.25
N ASN A 223 13.80 -4.35 20.25
CA ASN A 223 13.85 -5.80 20.49
C ASN A 223 13.61 -6.17 21.97
N SER A 224 13.64 -5.20 22.89
CA SER A 224 13.40 -5.44 24.32
C SER A 224 11.92 -5.72 24.63
N THR A 225 11.00 -5.17 23.83
CA THR A 225 9.54 -5.33 24.01
C THR A 225 8.98 -6.42 23.11
N GLU A 226 7.86 -7.04 23.50
CA GLU A 226 7.23 -8.05 22.63
C GLU A 226 6.64 -7.42 21.39
N GLU A 227 6.03 -6.25 21.54
CA GLU A 227 5.44 -5.47 20.44
C GLU A 227 6.50 -5.11 19.40
N GLY A 228 7.70 -4.70 19.84
CA GLY A 228 8.78 -4.38 18.93
C GLY A 228 9.38 -5.61 18.26
N ARG A 229 9.48 -6.75 18.97
CA ARG A 229 9.84 -8.04 18.35
C ARG A 229 8.82 -8.50 17.31
N ILE A 230 7.52 -8.31 17.55
CA ILE A 230 6.47 -8.61 16.57
C ILE A 230 6.71 -7.78 15.30
N LYS A 231 6.91 -6.46 15.43
CA LYS A 231 7.19 -5.57 14.28
C LYS A 231 8.47 -5.94 13.53
N ASN A 232 9.51 -6.39 14.24
CA ASN A 232 10.78 -6.79 13.62
C ASN A 232 10.67 -8.08 12.79
N ARG A 233 9.73 -8.97 13.11
CA ARG A 233 9.45 -10.18 12.34
C ARG A 233 8.58 -9.80 11.12
N ARG A 234 9.21 -9.61 9.97
CA ARG A 234 8.52 -9.20 8.74
C ARG A 234 9.19 -9.74 7.48
N ILE A 235 8.43 -9.74 6.39
CA ILE A 235 8.96 -9.88 5.03
C ILE A 235 8.65 -8.59 4.29
N GLU A 236 9.67 -8.06 3.62
CA GLU A 236 9.59 -6.83 2.84
C GLU A 236 9.87 -7.14 1.37
N PHE A 237 9.23 -6.41 0.48
CA PHE A 237 9.42 -6.47 -0.95
C PHE A 237 9.82 -5.07 -1.43
N LEU A 238 10.89 -4.99 -2.23
CA LEU A 238 11.25 -3.79 -2.96
C LEU A 238 11.16 -4.10 -4.45
N LEU A 239 10.17 -3.51 -5.12
CA LEU A 239 9.93 -3.64 -6.55
C LEU A 239 10.57 -2.42 -7.20
N LEU A 240 11.67 -2.64 -7.92
CA LEU A 240 12.36 -1.59 -8.67
C LEU A 240 11.72 -1.44 -10.04
N ASP A 241 11.46 -0.20 -10.46
CA ASP A 241 10.92 0.07 -11.79
C ASP A 241 12.00 -0.09 -12.87
N ASN A 242 11.59 -0.29 -14.12
CA ASN A 242 12.50 -0.25 -15.26
C ASN A 242 13.25 1.10 -15.32
N GLY A 243 14.57 1.04 -15.36
CA GLY A 243 15.42 2.23 -15.37
C GLY A 243 15.56 2.92 -14.01
N ALA A 244 15.13 2.28 -12.92
CA ALA A 244 15.44 2.74 -11.56
C ALA A 244 16.94 2.98 -11.41
N LYS A 245 17.31 4.06 -10.70
CA LYS A 245 18.72 4.38 -10.50
C LYS A 245 19.34 3.32 -9.61
N GLU A 246 20.50 2.81 -10.00
CA GLU A 246 21.28 1.90 -9.17
C GLU A 246 21.71 2.63 -7.89
N ARG A 247 21.25 2.13 -6.73
CA ARG A 247 21.49 2.72 -5.41
C ARG A 247 21.80 1.65 -4.39
N ASP A 248 22.49 2.03 -3.33
CA ASP A 248 22.70 1.13 -2.19
C ASP A 248 21.36 0.87 -1.48
N LEU A 249 21.12 -0.37 -1.09
CA LEU A 249 19.85 -0.76 -0.47
C LEU A 249 19.56 0.05 0.81
N ASN A 250 20.58 0.54 1.53
CA ASN A 250 20.38 1.41 2.68
C ASN A 250 19.78 2.78 2.33
N GLU A 251 19.96 3.27 1.11
CA GLU A 251 19.37 4.54 0.68
C GLU A 251 17.84 4.42 0.61
N TYR A 252 17.32 3.39 -0.07
CA TYR A 252 15.89 3.06 -0.08
C TYR A 252 15.32 2.92 1.34
N TYR A 253 16.05 2.25 2.24
CA TYR A 253 15.62 2.11 3.62
C TYR A 253 15.59 3.43 4.40
N LYS A 254 16.51 4.35 4.13
CA LYS A 254 16.52 5.67 4.78
C LYS A 254 15.32 6.50 4.32
N GLU A 255 15.04 6.50 3.03
CA GLU A 255 13.85 7.17 2.48
C GLU A 255 12.55 6.57 3.02
N PHE A 256 12.46 5.23 3.08
CA PHE A 256 11.33 4.56 3.73
C PHE A 256 11.12 5.02 5.18
N LYS A 257 12.21 5.14 5.95
CA LYS A 257 12.15 5.53 7.37
C LYS A 257 12.04 7.03 7.60
N SER A 258 12.30 7.87 6.60
CA SER A 258 12.26 9.33 6.75
C SER A 258 10.83 9.86 6.86
N GLY A 259 9.84 9.10 6.34
CA GLY A 259 8.45 9.52 6.24
C GLY A 259 8.17 10.47 5.06
N GLU A 260 9.14 10.66 4.17
CA GLU A 260 9.03 11.48 2.96
C GLU A 260 7.84 11.09 2.09
N TYR A 261 7.56 9.79 2.01
CA TYR A 261 6.48 9.21 1.20
C TYR A 261 5.19 8.94 2.00
N ALA A 262 4.93 9.69 3.07
CA ALA A 262 3.71 9.52 3.88
C ALA A 262 2.41 9.73 3.05
N ASN A 263 2.45 10.57 2.01
CA ASN A 263 1.34 10.82 1.09
C ASN A 263 1.04 9.66 0.13
N THR A 264 1.99 8.73 -0.06
CA THR A 264 1.84 7.55 -0.91
C THR A 264 1.90 6.24 -0.10
N THR A 265 1.83 6.35 1.23
CA THR A 265 1.80 5.23 2.15
C THR A 265 0.37 4.79 2.39
N VAL A 266 0.10 3.49 2.19
CA VAL A 266 -1.18 2.85 2.50
C VAL A 266 -0.92 1.69 3.46
N VAL A 267 -1.69 1.64 4.56
CA VAL A 267 -1.69 0.51 5.50
C VAL A 267 -3.02 -0.22 5.38
N THR A 268 -2.98 -1.53 5.14
CA THR A 268 -4.19 -2.32 4.95
C THR A 268 -4.89 -2.60 6.28
N VAL A 269 -6.22 -2.53 6.27
CA VAL A 269 -7.09 -2.76 7.43
C VAL A 269 -7.86 -4.09 7.35
N GLY A 270 -7.87 -4.72 6.17
CA GLY A 270 -8.49 -6.02 5.93
C GLY A 270 -10.01 -5.98 5.86
N GLU A 271 -10.55 -5.22 4.91
CA GLU A 271 -11.98 -5.17 4.63
C GLU A 271 -12.32 -6.08 3.44
N SER A 272 -12.94 -7.23 3.72
CA SER A 272 -13.62 -8.00 2.69
C SER A 272 -14.86 -7.25 2.23
N GLN A 273 -15.00 -7.01 0.93
CA GLN A 273 -16.24 -6.49 0.37
C GLN A 273 -17.40 -7.45 0.67
N SER A 274 -18.14 -7.20 1.73
CA SER A 274 -19.54 -7.61 1.80
C SER A 274 -20.31 -6.59 0.97
N SER A 275 -20.71 -7.00 -0.23
CA SER A 275 -21.66 -6.24 -1.03
C SER A 275 -22.98 -6.13 -0.26
N SER A 276 -23.19 -5.04 0.47
CA SER A 276 -24.49 -4.69 1.01
C SER A 276 -25.38 -4.14 -0.11
N GLN A 277 -25.92 -5.03 -0.94
CA GLN A 277 -27.20 -4.80 -1.61
C GLN A 277 -28.27 -5.50 -0.80
N GLY A 278 -29.20 -4.72 -0.25
CA GLY A 278 -30.31 -5.23 0.53
C GLY A 278 -30.81 -4.18 1.51
N GLY A 279 -31.37 -3.09 0.98
CA GLY A 279 -32.24 -2.25 1.78
C GLY A 279 -33.55 -2.98 2.00
N GLU A 280 -33.88 -3.28 3.25
CA GLU A 280 -35.26 -3.30 3.73
C GLU A 280 -35.27 -3.05 5.25
N THR A 281 -35.96 -1.98 5.61
CA THR A 281 -36.29 -1.54 6.97
C THR A 281 -37.55 -2.29 7.44
N VAL A 282 -37.65 -2.79 8.69
CA VAL A 282 -38.37 -2.27 9.90
C VAL A 282 -38.97 -3.53 10.62
N PRO A 283 -39.51 -3.52 11.86
CA PRO A 283 -38.97 -3.25 13.22
C PRO A 283 -39.05 -4.49 14.17
N ALA A 284 -38.76 -4.23 15.45
CA ALA A 284 -38.87 -5.09 16.63
C ALA A 284 -40.30 -5.55 17.02
N ASP A 285 -40.30 -6.51 17.96
CA ASP A 285 -41.38 -7.11 18.77
C ASP A 285 -42.20 -8.24 18.16
N THR A 286 -41.98 -9.48 18.63
CA THR A 286 -43.05 -10.31 19.21
C THR A 286 -42.48 -11.37 20.17
N GLU A 287 -43.25 -11.59 21.23
CA GLU A 287 -43.04 -12.39 22.43
C GLU A 287 -42.78 -13.89 22.21
N ALA A 288 -42.20 -14.50 23.25
CA ALA A 288 -42.11 -15.94 23.46
C ALA A 288 -43.49 -16.62 23.53
N PRO A 289 -43.51 -17.96 23.38
CA PRO A 289 -44.32 -18.76 24.28
C PRO A 289 -43.48 -19.83 25.01
N VAL A 290 -43.84 -19.97 26.29
CA VAL A 290 -43.54 -21.07 27.20
C VAL A 290 -44.54 -22.21 26.94
N ASP A 291 -44.21 -23.40 27.46
CA ASP A 291 -45.08 -24.56 27.79
C ASP A 291 -45.04 -25.74 26.79
N THR A 292 -44.96 -27.03 27.12
CA THR A 292 -44.99 -27.81 28.39
C THR A 292 -44.52 -29.26 28.13
N GLY A 293 -44.07 -29.97 29.18
CA GLY A 293 -44.24 -31.43 29.36
C GLY A 293 -43.01 -32.32 29.08
N ALA A 294 -42.19 -32.67 30.08
CA ALA A 294 -42.33 -33.83 31.00
C ALA A 294 -42.00 -35.18 30.30
N ALA A 295 -40.88 -35.86 30.52
CA ALA A 295 -40.32 -36.51 31.73
C ALA A 295 -40.41 -38.05 31.57
N ASP A 296 -39.26 -38.74 31.57
CA ASP A 296 -39.11 -39.99 32.33
C ASP A 296 -37.62 -40.31 32.60
N ALA A 297 -37.39 -40.99 33.71
CA ALA A 297 -36.16 -41.12 34.47
C ALA A 297 -35.46 -42.49 34.30
N GLY A 298 -34.27 -42.62 34.91
CA GLY A 298 -33.58 -43.88 35.23
C GLY A 298 -32.13 -43.91 34.72
N ALA A 299 -31.14 -43.39 35.46
CA ALA A 299 -30.45 -43.97 36.62
C ALA A 299 -29.48 -45.13 36.27
N GLU A 300 -28.19 -44.81 36.46
CA GLU A 300 -27.09 -45.63 37.02
C GLU A 300 -26.84 -47.07 36.52
N ASP A 301 -25.62 -47.38 36.06
CA ASP A 301 -24.55 -47.93 36.93
C ASP A 301 -23.28 -48.27 36.10
N ALA A 302 -22.17 -48.32 36.83
CA ALA A 302 -20.78 -48.50 36.46
C ALA A 302 -20.41 -49.88 35.89
N GLY A 303 -19.23 -49.95 35.25
CA GLY A 303 -18.56 -51.22 34.96
C GLY A 303 -17.38 -51.11 33.99
N SER A 304 -16.19 -50.80 34.53
CA SER A 304 -14.86 -51.26 34.05
C SER A 304 -14.88 -52.76 33.69
N VAL A 305 -14.09 -53.33 32.76
CA VAL A 305 -12.64 -53.64 32.71
C VAL A 305 -12.43 -54.25 31.28
N GLU A 306 -11.37 -54.08 30.49
CA GLU A 306 -10.10 -54.83 30.54
C GLU A 306 -9.18 -54.37 29.39
N GLU A 307 -7.95 -54.00 29.76
CA GLU A 307 -6.81 -53.74 28.90
C GLU A 307 -5.96 -55.02 28.87
N MET A 308 -5.95 -55.74 27.74
CA MET A 308 -5.07 -56.89 27.54
C MET A 308 -3.75 -56.44 26.91
N GLN A 309 -2.71 -56.39 27.75
CA GLN A 309 -1.32 -56.54 27.32
C GLN A 309 -1.07 -57.99 26.89
N ASN A 310 -0.35 -58.19 25.78
CA ASN A 310 0.28 -59.48 25.48
C ASN A 310 1.69 -59.28 24.88
N THR A 311 2.69 -59.66 25.69
CA THR A 311 3.96 -60.36 25.43
C THR A 311 4.71 -60.10 24.11
N SER A 312 5.94 -59.57 24.13
CA SER A 312 7.21 -60.27 24.40
C SER A 312 7.60 -61.32 23.35
N GLU A 313 8.51 -60.93 22.45
CA GLU A 313 9.75 -61.63 22.08
C GLU A 313 10.72 -60.61 21.44
#